data_AF-A0A1D9P3A7-F1
#
_entry.id   AF-A0A1D9P3A7-F1
#
_cell.length_a   1.000
_cell.length_b   1.000
_cell.length_c   1.000
_cell.angle_alpha   90.00
_cell.angle_beta   90.00
_cell.angle_gamma   90.00
#
_symmetry.space_group_name_H-M   'P 1'
#
loop_
_entity.id
_entity.type
_entity.pdbx_description
1 polymer ?
#
loop_
_entity_poly.entity_id
_entity_poly.type
_entity_poly.pdbx_seq_one_letter_code
_entity_poly.pdbx_strand_id
1 'polypeptide(L)'
;MRKIKRKNFIALLAFAGMFAAVVCAGVTADQKVIASENISEVTETVSNEQVLVDNNLDLEVANAGKEVETAPYSITDYETPVTMYASDTVNVRAGAGTEYDKIGKISWGSAVQVIGATDNGWYEISYNENLGFVMGDYLTEGVPSVPYLFVGDSRTVQLKMAVGSTDKAYVAKVGEGYNWFKNTALSEISETAGSGTVMVINFGVNDLGNASKYIKLVNSNIDAWTEAGITVYYAAVTPVGASARVTNDQIESFNTRLKNELDPRIQWIDGYTFLQQNGFNASDGLHYDKTTYKNLYSYYMSVMTTEA
;
A
#
# COMPACT_ATOMS: atom_id res chain seq x y z
N MET A 1 -39.14 -13.71 -15.98
CA MET A 1 -38.00 -12.82 -15.64
C MET A 1 -38.54 -11.42 -15.37
N ARG A 2 -38.56 -10.99 -14.10
CA ARG A 2 -39.00 -9.64 -13.71
C ARG A 2 -37.80 -8.70 -13.84
N LYS A 3 -37.90 -7.69 -14.73
CA LYS A 3 -36.97 -6.56 -14.76
C LYS A 3 -37.20 -5.71 -13.51
N ILE A 4 -36.30 -5.76 -12.54
CA ILE A 4 -36.31 -4.84 -11.40
C ILE A 4 -35.72 -3.51 -11.88
N LYS A 5 -36.48 -2.42 -11.72
CA LYS A 5 -36.05 -1.07 -12.11
C LYS A 5 -35.05 -0.53 -11.09
N ARG A 6 -33.87 -0.11 -11.58
CA ARG A 6 -32.79 0.60 -10.86
C ARG A 6 -33.28 1.95 -10.27
N LYS A 7 -34.06 1.96 -9.20
CA LYS A 7 -34.47 3.23 -8.58
C LYS A 7 -34.29 3.39 -7.07
N ASN A 8 -33.96 2.36 -6.29
CA ASN A 8 -33.90 2.49 -4.83
C ASN A 8 -32.64 1.85 -4.22
N PHE A 9 -31.44 2.35 -4.52
CA PHE A 9 -30.20 1.91 -3.83
C PHE A 9 -29.34 3.07 -3.31
N ILE A 10 -29.96 4.22 -3.02
CA ILE A 10 -29.37 5.27 -2.21
C ILE A 10 -30.04 5.22 -0.84
N ALA A 11 -29.56 4.32 0.01
CA ALA A 11 -29.64 4.40 1.47
C ALA A 11 -29.19 3.05 2.04
N LEU A 12 -27.90 2.90 2.36
CA LEU A 12 -27.46 2.37 3.66
C LEU A 12 -25.94 2.44 3.80
N LEU A 13 -25.51 3.04 4.92
CA LEU A 13 -24.25 2.87 5.65
C LEU A 13 -22.99 3.54 5.08
N ALA A 14 -22.81 4.78 5.52
CA ALA A 14 -21.49 5.32 5.83
C ALA A 14 -20.77 4.41 6.84
N PHE A 15 -19.78 3.65 6.37
CA PHE A 15 -18.63 3.22 7.17
C PHE A 15 -17.50 2.76 6.23
N ALA A 16 -16.93 3.69 5.45
CA ALA A 16 -15.60 3.50 4.89
C ALA A 16 -14.60 3.87 5.99
N GLY A 17 -14.10 2.86 6.71
CA GLY A 17 -13.11 3.01 7.76
C GLY A 17 -11.86 3.70 7.23
N MET A 18 -11.64 4.92 7.72
CA MET A 18 -10.33 5.57 7.66
C MET A 18 -9.40 4.83 8.63
N PHE A 19 -8.62 3.88 8.13
CA PHE A 19 -7.41 3.43 8.81
C PHE A 19 -6.19 4.09 8.16
N ALA A 20 -5.99 5.37 8.50
CA ALA A 20 -4.67 5.98 8.41
C ALA A 20 -4.01 5.84 9.79
N ALA A 21 -3.25 4.78 10.00
CA ALA A 21 -2.39 4.68 11.18
C ALA A 21 -1.23 5.67 11.04
N VAL A 22 -1.40 6.89 11.57
CA VAL A 22 -0.30 7.82 11.83
C VAL A 22 -0.16 7.94 13.34
N VAL A 23 0.80 7.21 13.90
CA VAL A 23 1.36 7.51 15.21
C VAL A 23 2.43 8.57 14.99
N CYS A 24 2.20 9.78 15.47
CA CYS A 24 3.27 10.75 15.75
C CYS A 24 2.94 11.47 17.05
N ALA A 25 3.75 11.20 18.06
CA ALA A 25 3.75 11.90 19.33
C ALA A 25 4.42 13.27 19.20
N GLY A 26 3.82 14.27 19.83
CA GLY A 26 4.47 15.45 20.41
C GLY A 26 4.92 16.56 19.45
N VAL A 27 4.37 17.77 19.64
CA VAL A 27 5.11 18.96 20.14
C VAL A 27 4.09 20.09 20.35
N THR A 28 4.23 20.75 21.50
CA THR A 28 3.43 21.86 22.05
C THR A 28 3.71 23.20 21.37
N ALA A 29 2.69 24.06 21.22
CA ALA A 29 2.86 25.51 21.28
C ALA A 29 1.52 26.23 21.57
N ASP A 30 1.51 27.02 22.63
CA ASP A 30 0.49 27.99 23.02
C ASP A 30 0.22 29.04 21.95
N GLN A 31 -1.04 29.48 21.81
CA GLN A 31 -1.41 30.87 22.14
C GLN A 31 -2.92 31.17 22.02
N LYS A 32 -3.46 31.63 23.17
CA LYS A 32 -4.31 32.82 23.34
C LYS A 32 -5.76 32.75 22.83
N VAL A 33 -6.64 32.23 23.69
CA VAL A 33 -8.10 32.47 23.65
C VAL A 33 -8.41 33.74 24.44
N ILE A 34 -9.09 34.70 23.81
CA ILE A 34 -9.79 35.80 24.46
C ILE A 34 -11.25 35.38 24.63
N ALA A 35 -11.74 35.52 25.86
CA ALA A 35 -13.10 35.23 26.27
C ALA A 35 -14.09 36.33 25.87
N SER A 36 -15.33 35.94 25.60
CA SER A 36 -16.54 36.65 26.05
C SER A 36 -17.74 35.70 26.05
N GLU A 37 -18.19 35.31 27.24
CA GLU A 37 -19.54 35.53 27.81
C GLU A 37 -20.70 35.80 26.82
N ASN A 38 -21.95 35.33 26.95
CA ASN A 38 -22.69 34.51 27.92
C ASN A 38 -24.17 34.42 27.42
N ILE A 39 -24.94 33.44 27.92
CA ILE A 39 -26.41 33.46 28.20
C ILE A 39 -27.45 32.90 27.19
N SER A 40 -28.10 31.85 27.72
CA SER A 40 -29.50 31.34 27.72
C SER A 40 -30.27 30.93 26.47
N GLU A 41 -30.44 29.61 26.36
CA GLU A 41 -31.71 28.86 26.42
C GLU A 41 -33.04 29.65 26.43
N VAL A 42 -33.89 29.42 25.41
CA VAL A 42 -35.36 29.51 25.48
C VAL A 42 -35.98 28.41 24.61
N THR A 43 -36.82 27.60 25.24
CA THR A 43 -37.78 26.65 24.66
C THR A 43 -39.07 27.34 24.25
N GLU A 44 -39.67 26.96 23.11
CA GLU A 44 -41.06 26.42 23.02
C GLU A 44 -41.64 26.42 21.59
N THR A 45 -42.36 25.32 21.36
CA THR A 45 -43.34 24.91 20.34
C THR A 45 -44.31 25.96 19.76
N VAL A 46 -44.83 25.73 18.53
CA VAL A 46 -46.26 25.41 18.21
C VAL A 46 -46.61 25.56 16.69
N SER A 47 -47.22 24.49 16.15
CA SER A 47 -48.24 24.28 15.09
C SER A 47 -48.32 25.03 13.73
N ASN A 48 -48.46 24.20 12.67
CA ASN A 48 -49.42 24.20 11.53
C ASN A 48 -49.94 25.51 10.91
N GLU A 49 -49.81 25.62 9.58
CA GLU A 49 -50.96 25.84 8.68
C GLU A 49 -50.65 25.45 7.21
N GLN A 50 -51.65 24.84 6.55
CA GLN A 50 -51.65 24.39 5.15
C GLN A 50 -51.97 25.52 4.17
N VAL A 51 -51.45 25.45 2.93
CA VAL A 51 -52.17 25.94 1.73
C VAL A 51 -51.94 24.99 0.55
N LEU A 52 -53.05 24.51 -0.02
CA LEU A 52 -53.17 23.73 -1.25
C LEU A 52 -53.09 24.67 -2.47
N VAL A 53 -52.30 24.31 -3.50
CA VAL A 53 -52.62 24.69 -4.89
C VAL A 53 -52.25 23.54 -5.82
N ASP A 54 -53.29 22.93 -6.36
CA ASP A 54 -53.29 22.00 -7.48
C ASP A 54 -52.89 22.77 -8.75
N ASN A 55 -51.90 22.29 -9.49
CA ASN A 55 -51.63 22.73 -10.86
C ASN A 55 -51.00 21.57 -11.64
N ASN A 56 -51.91 20.79 -12.22
CA ASN A 56 -51.67 19.90 -13.34
C ASN A 56 -51.08 20.74 -14.50
N LEU A 57 -49.77 20.62 -14.73
CA LEU A 57 -49.11 21.10 -15.94
C LEU A 57 -48.47 19.89 -16.61
N ASP A 58 -49.21 19.40 -17.61
CA ASP A 58 -48.71 18.50 -18.64
C ASP A 58 -47.41 19.06 -19.21
N LEU A 59 -46.29 18.42 -18.88
CA LEU A 59 -45.02 18.61 -19.58
C LEU A 59 -44.85 17.45 -20.53
N GLU A 60 -44.94 17.80 -21.81
CA GLU A 60 -44.73 16.97 -22.99
C GLU A 60 -43.58 15.98 -22.81
N VAL A 61 -43.89 14.72 -23.10
CA VAL A 61 -42.90 13.67 -23.34
C VAL A 61 -42.15 14.03 -24.62
N ALA A 62 -41.07 14.81 -24.49
CA ALA A 62 -40.03 14.86 -25.50
C ALA A 62 -39.32 13.50 -25.50
N ASN A 63 -39.89 12.57 -26.27
CA ASN A 63 -39.27 11.32 -26.66
C ASN A 63 -38.10 11.61 -27.62
N ALA A 64 -37.00 12.16 -27.09
CA ALA A 64 -35.72 12.07 -27.75
C ALA A 64 -35.19 10.66 -27.48
N GLY A 65 -35.36 9.77 -28.46
CA GLY A 65 -34.78 8.44 -28.46
C GLY A 65 -33.28 8.54 -28.28
N LYS A 66 -32.82 8.38 -27.04
CA LYS A 66 -31.44 8.01 -26.74
C LYS A 66 -31.37 6.53 -27.10
N GLU A 67 -30.73 6.21 -28.23
CA GLU A 67 -30.35 4.83 -28.54
C GLU A 67 -29.71 4.26 -27.28
N VAL A 68 -30.38 3.27 -26.68
CA VAL A 68 -29.83 2.50 -25.57
C VAL A 68 -28.78 1.61 -26.21
N GLU A 69 -27.57 2.15 -26.35
CA GLU A 69 -26.40 1.35 -26.70
C GLU A 69 -26.26 0.31 -25.59
N THR A 70 -26.71 -0.90 -25.88
CA THR A 70 -26.66 -2.00 -24.92
C THR A 70 -25.19 -2.32 -24.70
N ALA A 71 -24.72 -2.17 -23.46
CA ALA A 71 -23.36 -2.55 -23.09
C ALA A 71 -23.07 -3.97 -23.62
N PRO A 72 -21.85 -4.24 -24.13
CA PRO A 72 -21.50 -5.51 -24.77
C PRO A 72 -21.35 -6.68 -23.78
N TYR A 73 -21.81 -6.51 -22.54
CA TYR A 73 -21.71 -7.45 -21.44
C TYR A 73 -23.00 -7.43 -20.63
N SER A 74 -23.30 -8.55 -19.96
CA SER A 74 -24.36 -8.64 -18.97
C SER A 74 -23.81 -8.47 -17.55
N ILE A 75 -24.63 -7.94 -16.65
CA ILE A 75 -24.31 -7.79 -15.22
C ILE A 75 -25.25 -8.69 -14.43
N THR A 76 -24.68 -9.54 -13.58
CA THR A 76 -25.37 -10.28 -12.54
C THR A 76 -25.18 -9.53 -11.22
N ASP A 77 -26.24 -8.87 -10.76
CA ASP A 77 -26.23 -8.13 -9.50
C ASP A 77 -26.11 -9.07 -8.31
N TYR A 78 -25.41 -8.63 -7.27
CA TYR A 78 -25.37 -9.32 -5.98
C TYR A 78 -26.48 -8.79 -5.08
N GLU A 79 -27.18 -9.69 -4.39
CA GLU A 79 -28.27 -9.35 -3.46
C GLU A 79 -27.78 -8.45 -2.31
N THR A 80 -26.53 -8.63 -1.89
CA THR A 80 -25.84 -7.78 -0.93
C THR A 80 -24.41 -7.50 -1.42
N PRO A 81 -23.88 -6.28 -1.23
CA PRO A 81 -22.49 -5.99 -1.57
C PRO A 81 -21.52 -6.94 -0.85
N VAL A 82 -20.52 -7.43 -1.58
CA VAL A 82 -19.44 -8.28 -1.07
C VAL A 82 -18.18 -7.44 -0.92
N THR A 83 -17.53 -7.50 0.24
CA THR A 83 -16.23 -6.86 0.43
C THR A 83 -15.13 -7.73 -0.19
N MET A 84 -14.36 -7.15 -1.11
CA MET A 84 -13.15 -7.76 -1.68
C MET A 84 -11.97 -6.80 -1.54
N TYR A 85 -10.76 -7.28 -1.76
CA TYR A 85 -9.52 -6.53 -1.58
C TYR A 85 -8.71 -6.51 -2.87
N ALA A 86 -8.12 -5.37 -3.19
CA ALA A 86 -7.26 -5.25 -4.37
C ALA A 86 -5.95 -6.02 -4.18
N SER A 87 -5.62 -6.95 -5.08
CA SER A 87 -4.36 -7.69 -5.11
C SER A 87 -3.21 -6.95 -5.80
N ASP A 88 -3.49 -5.79 -6.40
CA ASP A 88 -2.51 -4.85 -6.96
C ASP A 88 -3.11 -3.43 -7.05
N THR A 89 -2.32 -2.43 -7.45
CA THR A 89 -2.83 -1.14 -7.91
C THR A 89 -3.56 -1.30 -9.25
N VAL A 90 -4.88 -1.27 -9.21
CA VAL A 90 -5.74 -1.52 -10.37
C VAL A 90 -6.49 -0.25 -10.80
N ASN A 91 -6.71 -0.08 -12.10
CA ASN A 91 -7.52 1.02 -12.63
C ASN A 91 -9.01 0.74 -12.44
N VAL A 92 -9.76 1.75 -12.03
CA VAL A 92 -11.22 1.73 -12.06
C VAL A 92 -11.67 2.34 -13.38
N ARG A 93 -12.60 1.66 -14.06
CA ARG A 93 -13.09 2.06 -15.38
C ARG A 93 -14.58 2.37 -15.38
N ALA A 94 -15.00 3.18 -16.35
CA ALA A 94 -16.40 3.54 -16.56
C ALA A 94 -17.27 2.38 -17.07
N GLY A 95 -16.65 1.29 -17.56
CA GLY A 95 -17.32 0.09 -18.06
C GLY A 95 -16.42 -1.14 -17.96
N ALA A 96 -17.01 -2.33 -18.15
CA ALA A 96 -16.35 -3.62 -18.04
C ALA A 96 -15.51 -3.97 -19.28
N GLY A 97 -14.41 -3.24 -19.46
CA GLY A 97 -13.52 -3.42 -20.60
C GLY A 97 -12.35 -2.44 -20.58
N THR A 98 -11.29 -2.76 -21.31
CA THR A 98 -10.08 -1.92 -21.34
C THR A 98 -10.20 -0.69 -22.24
N GLU A 99 -11.20 -0.70 -23.13
CA GLU A 99 -11.63 0.36 -24.03
C GLU A 99 -12.37 1.50 -23.32
N TYR A 100 -12.92 1.25 -22.11
CA TYR A 100 -13.60 2.27 -21.33
C TYR A 100 -12.62 3.19 -20.60
N ASP A 101 -13.04 4.44 -20.40
CA ASP A 101 -12.26 5.45 -19.70
C ASP A 101 -11.85 5.02 -18.28
N LYS A 102 -10.62 5.40 -17.90
CA LYS A 102 -10.13 5.25 -16.53
C LYS A 102 -10.70 6.40 -15.70
N ILE A 103 -11.53 6.06 -14.72
CA ILE A 103 -12.17 7.03 -13.81
C ILE A 103 -11.48 7.10 -12.45
N GLY A 104 -10.49 6.22 -12.21
CA GLY A 104 -9.72 6.23 -10.97
C GLY A 104 -8.77 5.06 -10.84
N LYS A 105 -8.26 4.87 -9.63
CA LYS A 105 -7.42 3.75 -9.23
C LYS A 105 -7.77 3.31 -7.82
N ILE A 106 -7.55 2.03 -7.55
CA ILE A 106 -7.61 1.42 -6.22
C ILE A 106 -6.22 0.87 -5.95
N SER A 107 -5.65 1.18 -4.78
CA SER A 107 -4.32 0.69 -4.41
C SER A 107 -4.43 -0.73 -3.84
N TRP A 108 -3.35 -1.50 -3.94
CA TRP A 108 -3.22 -2.79 -3.28
C TRP A 108 -3.75 -2.77 -1.83
N GLY A 109 -4.41 -3.85 -1.40
CA GLY A 109 -4.97 -4.04 -0.06
C GLY A 109 -6.22 -3.22 0.24
N SER A 110 -6.62 -2.28 -0.63
CA SER A 110 -7.83 -1.48 -0.41
C SER A 110 -9.07 -2.36 -0.51
N ALA A 111 -9.97 -2.22 0.47
CA ALA A 111 -11.28 -2.86 0.42
C ALA A 111 -12.19 -2.16 -0.59
N VAL A 112 -12.97 -2.94 -1.32
CA VAL A 112 -13.98 -2.47 -2.27
C VAL A 112 -15.30 -3.20 -2.04
N GLN A 113 -16.41 -2.50 -2.26
CA GLN A 113 -17.74 -3.10 -2.23
C GLN A 113 -18.13 -3.52 -3.65
N VAL A 114 -18.03 -4.82 -3.91
CA VAL A 114 -18.49 -5.45 -5.15
C VAL A 114 -20.00 -5.64 -5.09
N ILE A 115 -20.70 -5.10 -6.08
CA ILE A 115 -22.17 -5.12 -6.14
C ILE A 115 -22.72 -5.97 -7.28
N GLY A 116 -21.85 -6.42 -8.19
CA GLY A 116 -22.23 -7.31 -9.28
C GLY A 116 -21.03 -7.81 -10.06
N ALA A 117 -21.25 -8.85 -10.85
CA ALA A 117 -20.26 -9.46 -11.72
C ALA A 117 -20.73 -9.43 -13.17
N THR A 118 -19.79 -9.24 -14.08
CA THR A 118 -20.05 -9.26 -15.52
C THR A 118 -19.72 -10.62 -16.11
N ASP A 119 -20.35 -10.97 -17.23
CA ASP A 119 -20.06 -12.21 -17.98
C ASP A 119 -18.70 -12.21 -18.67
N ASN A 120 -17.97 -11.08 -18.66
CA ASN A 120 -16.62 -10.95 -19.19
C ASN A 120 -15.55 -10.74 -18.12
N GLY A 121 -15.83 -11.08 -16.85
CA GLY A 121 -14.82 -11.19 -15.79
C GLY A 121 -14.50 -9.91 -15.04
N TRP A 122 -15.25 -8.82 -15.24
CA TRP A 122 -15.16 -7.60 -14.44
C TRP A 122 -16.17 -7.62 -13.29
N TYR A 123 -15.82 -6.95 -12.20
CA TYR A 123 -16.74 -6.62 -11.12
C TYR A 123 -17.22 -5.18 -11.23
N GLU A 124 -18.52 -4.99 -11.02
CA GLU A 124 -19.11 -3.67 -10.76
C GLU A 124 -18.94 -3.36 -9.27
N ILE A 125 -18.40 -2.18 -8.97
CA ILE A 125 -18.09 -1.71 -7.61
C ILE A 125 -18.74 -0.36 -7.32
N SER A 126 -19.00 -0.09 -6.05
CA SER A 126 -19.25 1.27 -5.58
C SER A 126 -17.94 2.05 -5.48
N TYR A 127 -17.83 3.17 -6.20
CA TYR A 127 -16.61 3.98 -6.28
C TYR A 127 -16.93 5.47 -6.33
N ASN A 128 -16.47 6.24 -5.32
CA ASN A 128 -16.69 7.70 -5.21
C ASN A 128 -18.15 8.12 -5.49
N GLU A 129 -19.10 7.48 -4.79
CA GLU A 129 -20.56 7.71 -4.94
C GLU A 129 -21.14 7.33 -6.32
N ASN A 130 -20.32 6.76 -7.20
CA ASN A 130 -20.68 6.31 -8.55
C ASN A 130 -20.40 4.81 -8.73
N LEU A 131 -20.71 4.30 -9.92
CA LEU A 131 -20.35 2.95 -10.34
C LEU A 131 -18.98 2.96 -11.03
N GLY A 132 -18.20 1.93 -10.76
CA GLY A 132 -16.95 1.67 -11.45
C GLY A 132 -16.78 0.19 -11.73
N PHE A 133 -15.87 -0.14 -12.64
CA PHE A 133 -15.57 -1.51 -13.03
C PHE A 133 -14.10 -1.81 -12.82
N VAL A 134 -13.82 -2.98 -12.22
CA VAL A 134 -12.48 -3.49 -11.94
C VAL A 134 -12.39 -4.92 -12.45
N MET A 135 -11.28 -5.29 -13.09
CA MET A 135 -11.06 -6.65 -13.58
C MET A 135 -10.97 -7.62 -12.39
N GLY A 136 -11.73 -8.71 -12.43
CA GLY A 136 -11.93 -9.61 -11.29
C GLY A 136 -10.66 -10.26 -10.78
N ASP A 137 -9.70 -10.54 -11.66
CA ASP A 137 -8.39 -11.12 -11.32
C ASP A 137 -7.57 -10.25 -10.34
N TYR A 138 -7.92 -8.96 -10.20
CA TYR A 138 -7.27 -8.05 -9.26
C TYR A 138 -8.00 -7.94 -7.91
N LEU A 139 -9.04 -8.74 -7.67
CA LEU A 139 -9.81 -8.72 -6.43
C LEU A 139 -9.79 -10.09 -5.74
N THR A 140 -9.57 -10.09 -4.43
CA THR A 140 -9.53 -11.29 -3.58
C THR A 140 -10.49 -11.17 -2.40
N GLU A 141 -10.99 -12.30 -1.89
CA GLU A 141 -11.93 -12.31 -0.75
C GLU A 141 -11.24 -11.94 0.59
N GLY A 142 -9.94 -12.22 0.70
CA GLY A 142 -9.11 -11.82 1.85
C GLY A 142 -8.14 -10.71 1.49
N VAL A 143 -7.63 -10.00 2.50
CA VAL A 143 -6.52 -9.05 2.31
C VAL A 143 -5.32 -9.84 1.81
N PRO A 144 -4.78 -9.52 0.61
CA PRO A 144 -3.58 -10.18 0.11
C PRO A 144 -2.39 -9.92 1.03
N SER A 145 -1.32 -10.73 0.93
CA SER A 145 -0.04 -10.41 1.55
C SER A 145 0.64 -9.25 0.81
N VAL A 146 1.42 -8.43 1.52
CA VAL A 146 2.10 -7.27 0.91
C VAL A 146 3.00 -7.74 -0.24
N PRO A 147 3.02 -7.05 -1.39
CA PRO A 147 3.81 -7.53 -2.52
C PRO A 147 5.30 -7.34 -2.27
N TYR A 148 5.68 -6.23 -1.62
CA TYR A 148 7.06 -5.95 -1.22
C TYR A 148 7.16 -5.64 0.27
N LEU A 149 8.10 -6.29 0.95
CA LEU A 149 8.45 -6.01 2.34
C LEU A 149 9.93 -5.63 2.45
N PHE A 150 10.22 -4.43 2.95
CA PHE A 150 11.59 -4.02 3.27
C PHE A 150 11.85 -4.14 4.76
N VAL A 151 12.91 -4.86 5.12
CA VAL A 151 13.29 -5.09 6.52
C VAL A 151 14.69 -4.52 6.74
N GLY A 152 14.87 -3.64 7.72
CA GLY A 152 16.21 -3.08 7.93
C GLY A 152 16.35 -2.03 9.01
N ASP A 153 17.49 -1.35 8.97
CA ASP A 153 17.87 -0.31 9.93
C ASP A 153 17.43 1.10 9.49
N SER A 154 18.16 2.14 9.94
CA SER A 154 17.89 3.54 9.60
C SER A 154 17.87 3.83 8.10
N ARG A 155 18.67 3.11 7.29
CA ARG A 155 18.65 3.30 5.82
C ARG A 155 17.34 2.83 5.21
N THR A 156 16.74 1.77 5.75
CA THR A 156 15.42 1.30 5.31
C THR A 156 14.30 2.23 5.77
N VAL A 157 14.41 2.81 6.97
CA VAL A 157 13.49 3.86 7.41
C VAL A 157 13.53 5.08 6.48
N GLN A 158 14.71 5.48 6.03
CA GLN A 158 14.83 6.62 5.12
C GLN A 158 14.43 6.29 3.68
N LEU A 159 14.65 5.05 3.24
CA LEU A 159 14.05 4.54 2.00
C LEU A 159 12.54 4.75 2.03
N LYS A 160 11.86 4.31 3.10
CA LYS A 160 10.42 4.53 3.32
C LYS A 160 10.04 6.01 3.20
N MET A 161 10.79 6.91 3.85
CA MET A 161 10.52 8.35 3.76
C MET A 161 10.69 8.90 2.34
N ALA A 162 11.60 8.33 1.54
CA ALA A 162 11.85 8.77 0.18
C ALA A 162 10.80 8.29 -0.83
N VAL A 163 10.30 7.06 -0.68
CA VAL A 163 9.48 6.37 -1.70
C VAL A 163 8.04 6.05 -1.26
N GLY A 164 7.67 6.23 0.00
CA GLY A 164 6.33 5.96 0.51
C GLY A 164 6.03 4.48 0.78
N SER A 165 4.75 4.14 1.00
CA SER A 165 4.31 2.81 1.47
C SER A 165 2.99 2.30 0.86
N THR A 166 2.53 2.87 -0.26
CA THR A 166 1.20 2.57 -0.83
C THR A 166 1.03 1.12 -1.27
N ASP A 167 2.12 0.48 -1.69
CA ASP A 167 2.20 -0.83 -2.34
C ASP A 167 3.32 -1.69 -1.71
N LYS A 168 3.70 -1.38 -0.47
CA LYS A 168 4.82 -2.03 0.21
C LYS A 168 4.80 -1.75 1.70
N ALA A 169 5.32 -2.69 2.47
CA ALA A 169 5.49 -2.54 3.91
C ALA A 169 6.96 -2.40 4.31
N TYR A 170 7.17 -1.94 5.55
CA TYR A 170 8.48 -1.75 6.14
C TYR A 170 8.49 -2.23 7.58
N VAL A 171 9.37 -3.18 7.88
CA VAL A 171 9.75 -3.58 9.23
C VAL A 171 11.14 -3.03 9.49
N ALA A 172 11.20 -1.77 9.91
CA ALA A 172 12.47 -1.06 10.00
C ALA A 172 12.51 -0.05 11.15
N LYS A 173 13.70 0.10 11.74
CA LYS A 173 13.90 0.98 12.89
C LYS A 173 15.29 1.62 12.90
N VAL A 174 15.33 2.91 13.22
CA VAL A 174 16.55 3.74 13.22
C VAL A 174 17.52 3.25 14.30
N GLY A 175 18.80 3.10 13.92
CA GLY A 175 19.89 2.77 14.84
C GLY A 175 19.94 1.31 15.29
N GLU A 176 19.05 0.46 14.78
CA GLU A 176 18.98 -0.94 15.16
C GLU A 176 19.86 -1.84 14.29
N GLY A 177 20.15 -3.03 14.80
CA GLY A 177 20.96 -4.06 14.12
C GLY A 177 20.52 -5.46 14.51
N TYR A 178 21.47 -6.38 14.65
CA TYR A 178 21.21 -7.82 14.77
C TYR A 178 20.25 -8.18 15.90
N ASN A 179 20.40 -7.54 17.07
CA ASN A 179 19.58 -7.86 18.24
C ASN A 179 18.10 -7.53 18.00
N TRP A 180 17.80 -6.40 17.39
CA TRP A 180 16.42 -6.04 17.05
C TRP A 180 15.87 -6.89 15.92
N PHE A 181 16.71 -7.18 14.90
CA PHE A 181 16.31 -8.08 13.81
C PHE A 181 15.83 -9.43 14.38
N LYS A 182 16.64 -10.05 15.24
CA LYS A 182 16.33 -11.33 15.88
C LYS A 182 15.11 -11.26 16.80
N ASN A 183 15.05 -10.26 17.68
CA ASN A 183 14.12 -10.29 18.82
C ASN A 183 12.79 -9.59 18.54
N THR A 184 12.68 -8.82 17.46
CA THR A 184 11.49 -8.02 17.16
C THR A 184 11.06 -8.18 15.71
N ALA A 185 11.94 -7.83 14.76
CA ALA A 185 11.55 -7.80 13.35
C ALA A 185 11.12 -9.18 12.80
N LEU A 186 11.69 -10.29 13.28
CA LEU A 186 11.23 -11.64 12.88
C LEU A 186 9.74 -11.88 13.18
N SER A 187 9.23 -11.38 14.32
CA SER A 187 7.81 -11.48 14.65
C SER A 187 6.97 -10.60 13.71
N GLU A 188 7.38 -9.36 13.49
CA GLU A 188 6.68 -8.43 12.62
C GLU A 188 6.66 -8.90 11.15
N ILE A 189 7.73 -9.56 10.69
CA ILE A 189 7.76 -10.21 9.36
C ILE A 189 6.65 -11.25 9.25
N SER A 190 6.47 -12.10 10.27
CA SER A 190 5.44 -13.16 10.25
C SER A 190 4.00 -12.61 10.27
N GLU A 191 3.80 -11.38 10.76
CA GLU A 191 2.50 -10.70 10.75
C GLU A 191 2.23 -9.96 9.44
N THR A 192 3.28 -9.64 8.68
CA THR A 192 3.20 -8.72 7.53
C THR A 192 3.34 -9.44 6.19
N ALA A 193 4.25 -10.41 6.09
CA ALA A 193 4.58 -11.12 4.86
C ALA A 193 3.91 -12.49 4.78
N GLY A 194 3.64 -12.93 3.56
CA GLY A 194 3.08 -14.26 3.30
C GLY A 194 3.25 -14.64 1.84
N SER A 195 2.33 -15.46 1.32
CA SER A 195 2.43 -16.01 -0.02
C SER A 195 2.44 -14.90 -1.07
N GLY A 196 3.46 -14.92 -1.95
CA GLY A 196 3.66 -13.91 -2.99
C GLY A 196 4.41 -12.66 -2.54
N THR A 197 4.75 -12.52 -1.25
CA THR A 197 5.58 -11.41 -0.79
C THR A 197 7.02 -11.55 -1.27
N VAL A 198 7.59 -10.48 -1.81
CA VAL A 198 9.02 -10.32 -2.03
C VAL A 198 9.63 -9.50 -0.90
N MET A 199 10.47 -10.14 -0.09
CA MET A 199 11.11 -9.52 1.07
C MET A 199 12.56 -9.13 0.79
N VAL A 200 12.94 -7.89 1.08
CA VAL A 200 14.31 -7.38 1.00
C VAL A 200 14.84 -7.05 2.38
N ILE A 201 15.89 -7.74 2.80
CA ILE A 201 16.58 -7.50 4.07
C ILE A 201 17.79 -6.59 3.83
N ASN A 202 17.92 -5.51 4.59
CA ASN A 202 19.10 -4.63 4.60
C ASN A 202 19.47 -4.21 6.02
N PHE A 203 20.36 -4.99 6.62
CA PHE A 203 20.98 -4.72 7.92
C PHE A 203 22.50 -4.82 7.84
N GLY A 204 23.18 -4.33 8.87
CA GLY A 204 24.59 -4.62 9.13
C GLY A 204 25.46 -3.38 9.28
N VAL A 205 25.04 -2.22 8.77
CA VAL A 205 25.89 -1.01 8.82
C VAL A 205 26.19 -0.54 10.24
N ASN A 206 25.29 -0.84 11.19
CA ASN A 206 25.46 -0.50 12.60
C ASN A 206 26.35 -1.49 13.36
N ASP A 207 26.55 -2.70 12.84
CA ASP A 207 27.18 -3.80 13.56
C ASP A 207 27.83 -4.85 12.66
N LEU A 208 28.69 -4.39 11.72
CA LEU A 208 29.39 -5.22 10.73
C LEU A 208 30.16 -6.42 11.33
N GLY A 209 30.56 -6.35 12.61
CA GLY A 209 31.16 -7.50 13.31
C GLY A 209 30.23 -8.71 13.49
N ASN A 210 28.92 -8.56 13.26
CA ASN A 210 27.91 -9.60 13.43
C ASN A 210 27.62 -10.41 12.15
N ALA A 211 28.44 -10.33 11.09
CA ALA A 211 28.21 -11.06 9.82
C ALA A 211 27.78 -12.53 10.02
N SER A 212 28.55 -13.31 10.80
CA SER A 212 28.22 -14.73 11.07
C SER A 212 26.86 -14.92 11.74
N LYS A 213 26.45 -13.95 12.58
CA LYS A 213 25.16 -14.02 13.27
C LYS A 213 24.00 -13.72 12.33
N TYR A 214 24.14 -12.70 11.46
CA TYR A 214 23.16 -12.43 10.41
C TYR A 214 23.00 -13.62 9.48
N ILE A 215 24.10 -14.16 8.94
CA ILE A 215 24.08 -15.34 8.07
C ILE A 215 23.33 -16.49 8.74
N LYS A 216 23.71 -16.84 9.98
CA LYS A 216 23.06 -17.91 10.73
C LYS A 216 21.56 -17.67 10.91
N LEU A 217 21.16 -16.45 11.28
CA LEU A 217 19.77 -16.11 11.54
C LEU A 217 18.92 -16.19 10.26
N VAL A 218 19.40 -15.62 9.16
CA VAL A 218 18.65 -15.63 7.90
C VAL A 218 18.56 -17.05 7.34
N ASN A 219 19.67 -17.80 7.34
CA ASN A 219 19.67 -19.20 6.90
C ASN A 219 18.76 -20.07 7.78
N SER A 220 18.66 -19.81 9.09
CA SER A 220 17.76 -20.60 9.94
C SER A 220 16.27 -20.32 9.73
N ASN A 221 15.91 -19.21 9.06
CA ASN A 221 14.52 -18.84 8.79
C ASN A 221 14.09 -19.09 7.34
N ILE A 222 15.02 -19.40 6.43
CA ILE A 222 14.71 -19.50 5.00
C ILE A 222 13.71 -20.62 4.68
N ASP A 223 13.69 -21.72 5.44
CA ASP A 223 12.70 -22.79 5.27
C ASP A 223 11.29 -22.29 5.57
N ALA A 224 11.10 -21.62 6.72
CA ALA A 224 9.80 -21.07 7.11
C ALA A 224 9.31 -19.99 6.13
N TRP A 225 10.20 -19.12 5.65
CA TRP A 225 9.83 -18.11 4.65
C TRP A 225 9.49 -18.73 3.30
N THR A 226 10.23 -19.75 2.87
CA THR A 226 9.92 -20.48 1.63
C THR A 226 8.57 -21.18 1.73
N GLU A 227 8.28 -21.85 2.85
CA GLU A 227 7.00 -22.52 3.11
C GLU A 227 5.83 -21.52 3.16
N ALA A 228 6.07 -20.31 3.67
CA ALA A 228 5.10 -19.22 3.64
C ALA A 228 4.93 -18.59 2.24
N GLY A 229 5.67 -19.03 1.21
CA GLY A 229 5.60 -18.50 -0.15
C GLY A 229 6.28 -17.13 -0.33
N ILE A 230 7.25 -16.80 0.52
CA ILE A 230 8.01 -15.55 0.50
C ILE A 230 9.27 -15.71 -0.35
N THR A 231 9.49 -14.80 -1.30
CA THR A 231 10.76 -14.68 -2.03
C THR A 231 11.70 -13.78 -1.24
N VAL A 232 12.92 -14.24 -0.95
CA VAL A 232 13.82 -13.54 -0.02
C VAL A 232 15.05 -13.02 -0.76
N TYR A 233 15.30 -11.72 -0.59
CA TYR A 233 16.52 -11.05 -1.01
C TYR A 233 17.28 -10.51 0.20
N TYR A 234 18.61 -10.60 0.16
CA TYR A 234 19.49 -9.83 1.03
C TYR A 234 20.18 -8.74 0.19
N ALA A 235 19.88 -7.49 0.49
CA ALA A 235 20.51 -6.36 -0.15
C ALA A 235 21.83 -6.02 0.54
N ALA A 236 22.87 -5.81 -0.26
CA ALA A 236 24.19 -5.38 0.20
C ALA A 236 24.08 -4.19 1.16
N VAL A 237 24.89 -4.18 2.22
CA VAL A 237 25.15 -2.95 2.95
C VAL A 237 25.79 -1.99 1.95
N THR A 238 25.15 -0.86 1.68
CA THR A 238 25.54 0.12 0.66
C THR A 238 26.69 1.04 1.13
N PRO A 239 27.37 1.78 0.23
CA PRO A 239 28.60 2.50 0.56
C PRO A 239 28.37 3.69 1.48
N VAL A 240 29.40 4.08 2.22
CA VAL A 240 29.36 5.22 3.14
C VAL A 240 30.29 6.33 2.68
N GLY A 241 29.96 7.57 3.02
CA GLY A 241 30.80 8.74 2.84
C GLY A 241 31.89 8.86 3.92
N ALA A 242 32.82 9.78 3.72
CA ALA A 242 34.02 9.91 4.56
C ALA A 242 33.76 10.17 6.05
N SER A 243 32.60 10.74 6.41
CA SER A 243 32.24 11.07 7.80
C SER A 243 31.60 9.92 8.59
N ALA A 244 31.42 8.74 7.97
CA ALA A 244 30.76 7.61 8.62
C ALA A 244 31.63 6.95 9.70
N ARG A 245 30.96 6.25 10.62
CA ARG A 245 31.62 5.52 11.73
C ARG A 245 32.26 4.19 11.30
N VAL A 246 31.89 3.69 10.13
CA VAL A 246 32.40 2.46 9.51
C VAL A 246 33.06 2.81 8.17
N THR A 247 33.93 1.95 7.67
CA THR A 247 34.61 2.15 6.38
C THR A 247 34.02 1.29 5.27
N ASN A 248 34.25 1.69 4.02
CA ASN A 248 33.84 0.90 2.86
C ASN A 248 34.53 -0.48 2.81
N ASP A 249 35.80 -0.59 3.19
CA ASP A 249 36.51 -1.88 3.29
C ASP A 249 35.85 -2.86 4.29
N GLN A 250 35.35 -2.33 5.43
CA GLN A 250 34.61 -3.14 6.40
C GLN A 250 33.28 -3.62 5.82
N ILE A 251 32.59 -2.76 5.08
CA ILE A 251 31.34 -3.08 4.39
C ILE A 251 31.56 -4.13 3.30
N GLU A 252 32.60 -3.99 2.48
CA GLU A 252 32.96 -4.95 1.45
C GLU A 252 33.28 -6.33 2.05
N SER A 253 34.00 -6.36 3.18
CA SER A 253 34.28 -7.59 3.91
C SER A 253 33.00 -8.25 4.44
N PHE A 254 32.09 -7.45 5.01
CA PHE A 254 30.77 -7.93 5.48
C PHE A 254 29.94 -8.50 4.33
N ASN A 255 29.78 -7.73 3.25
CA ASN A 255 29.00 -8.10 2.08
C ASN A 255 29.54 -9.37 1.42
N THR A 256 30.87 -9.49 1.27
CA THR A 256 31.52 -10.67 0.70
C THR A 256 31.16 -11.92 1.48
N ARG A 257 31.16 -11.84 2.81
CA ARG A 257 30.77 -12.97 3.66
C ARG A 257 29.31 -13.35 3.47
N LEU A 258 28.39 -12.39 3.56
CA LEU A 258 26.97 -12.69 3.40
C LEU A 258 26.67 -13.28 2.02
N LYS A 259 27.20 -12.66 0.95
CA LYS A 259 27.00 -13.15 -0.42
C LYS A 259 27.47 -14.59 -0.63
N ASN A 260 28.55 -15.00 0.04
CA ASN A 260 29.13 -16.34 -0.12
C ASN A 260 28.55 -17.39 0.84
N GLU A 261 28.02 -16.98 1.99
CA GLU A 261 27.64 -17.89 3.08
C GLU A 261 26.12 -17.97 3.33
N LEU A 262 25.31 -17.10 2.73
CA LEU A 262 23.85 -17.20 2.78
C LEU A 262 23.35 -18.42 1.99
N ASP A 263 22.23 -19.00 2.43
CA ASP A 263 21.53 -20.08 1.72
C ASP A 263 21.22 -19.62 0.28
N PRO A 264 21.46 -20.46 -0.75
CA PRO A 264 21.33 -20.06 -2.15
C PRO A 264 19.91 -19.65 -2.56
N ARG A 265 18.87 -19.97 -1.78
CA ARG A 265 17.50 -19.46 -2.00
C ARG A 265 17.37 -17.97 -1.67
N ILE A 266 18.30 -17.43 -0.89
CA ILE A 266 18.34 -16.01 -0.55
C ILE A 266 19.13 -15.30 -1.65
N GLN A 267 18.40 -14.51 -2.44
CA GLN A 267 18.97 -13.83 -3.58
C GLN A 267 19.74 -12.58 -3.15
N TRP A 268 20.87 -12.28 -3.80
CA TRP A 268 21.70 -11.13 -3.46
C TRP A 268 21.37 -9.92 -4.34
N ILE A 269 21.09 -8.76 -3.73
CA ILE A 269 20.95 -7.49 -4.46
C ILE A 269 22.17 -6.61 -4.21
N ASP A 270 22.95 -6.35 -5.26
CA ASP A 270 24.19 -5.56 -5.16
C ASP A 270 23.93 -4.05 -5.28
N GLY A 271 23.25 -3.48 -4.28
CA GLY A 271 23.08 -2.03 -4.17
C GLY A 271 24.39 -1.27 -3.93
N TYR A 272 25.43 -1.97 -3.49
CA TYR A 272 26.73 -1.39 -3.20
C TYR A 272 27.43 -0.95 -4.48
N THR A 273 27.64 -1.88 -5.40
CA THR A 273 28.27 -1.62 -6.70
C THR A 273 27.44 -0.62 -7.52
N PHE A 274 26.11 -0.73 -7.49
CA PHE A 274 25.22 0.21 -8.16
C PHE A 274 25.49 1.67 -7.73
N LEU A 275 25.58 1.93 -6.42
CA LEU A 275 25.83 3.29 -5.92
C LEU A 275 27.27 3.74 -6.12
N GLN A 276 28.26 2.84 -6.14
CA GLN A 276 29.62 3.22 -6.53
C GLN A 276 29.68 3.70 -7.98
N GLN A 277 28.93 3.08 -8.89
CA GLN A 277 28.92 3.43 -10.31
C GLN A 277 28.08 4.68 -10.61
N ASN A 278 26.97 4.87 -9.91
CA ASN A 278 26.01 5.94 -10.19
C ASN A 278 26.16 7.16 -9.26
N GLY A 279 27.01 7.05 -8.24
CA GLY A 279 27.19 8.06 -7.21
C GLY A 279 26.09 8.05 -6.15
N PHE A 280 26.41 8.63 -4.99
CA PHE A 280 25.48 8.80 -3.88
C PHE A 280 25.84 10.07 -3.10
N ASN A 281 24.84 10.68 -2.46
CA ASN A 281 25.04 11.82 -1.56
C ASN A 281 24.63 11.43 -0.15
N ALA A 282 25.56 11.51 0.82
CA ALA A 282 25.28 11.30 2.24
C ALA A 282 25.90 12.43 3.08
N SER A 283 25.08 13.37 3.55
CA SER A 283 25.56 14.58 4.25
C SER A 283 26.21 14.26 5.60
N ASP A 284 25.69 13.26 6.32
CA ASP A 284 26.25 12.76 7.57
C ASP A 284 27.19 11.56 7.37
N GLY A 285 27.50 11.23 6.11
CA GLY A 285 28.32 10.09 5.70
C GLY A 285 27.58 8.75 5.67
N LEU A 286 26.38 8.61 6.24
CA LEU A 286 25.66 7.33 6.31
C LEU A 286 24.34 7.35 5.54
N HIS A 287 23.58 8.42 5.68
CA HIS A 287 22.20 8.51 5.24
C HIS A 287 22.09 9.31 3.95
N TYR A 288 21.42 8.72 2.97
CA TYR A 288 21.37 9.33 1.66
C TYR A 288 20.34 10.45 1.51
N ASP A 289 20.54 11.32 0.53
CA ASP A 289 19.48 12.22 0.10
C ASP A 289 18.31 11.45 -0.56
N LYS A 290 17.18 12.15 -0.71
CA LYS A 290 15.95 11.57 -1.28
C LYS A 290 16.16 11.03 -2.70
N THR A 291 17.00 11.68 -3.50
CA THR A 291 17.26 11.29 -4.89
C THR A 291 18.02 9.97 -4.94
N THR A 292 19.06 9.83 -4.14
CA THR A 292 19.85 8.61 -4.03
C THR A 292 18.99 7.43 -3.57
N TYR A 293 18.14 7.61 -2.54
CA TYR A 293 17.23 6.55 -2.11
C TYR A 293 16.21 6.14 -3.19
N LYS A 294 15.70 7.10 -3.97
CA LYS A 294 14.81 6.80 -5.10
C LYS A 294 15.53 5.99 -6.18
N ASN A 295 16.76 6.36 -6.53
CA ASN A 295 17.57 5.63 -7.51
C ASN A 295 17.89 4.21 -7.03
N LEU A 296 18.28 4.06 -5.76
CA LEU A 296 18.54 2.76 -5.15
C LEU A 296 17.27 1.88 -5.13
N TYR A 297 16.12 2.46 -4.77
CA TYR A 297 14.84 1.75 -4.83
C TYR A 297 14.52 1.28 -6.25
N SER A 298 14.64 2.16 -7.25
CA SER A 298 14.38 1.80 -8.66
C SER A 298 15.30 0.66 -9.13
N TYR A 299 16.56 0.66 -8.71
CA TYR A 299 17.46 -0.45 -8.96
C TYR A 299 16.99 -1.74 -8.28
N TYR A 300 16.65 -1.71 -6.98
CA TYR A 300 16.10 -2.88 -6.28
C TYR A 300 14.85 -3.44 -6.98
N MET A 301 13.92 -2.57 -7.39
CA MET A 301 12.74 -2.98 -8.14
C MET A 301 13.13 -3.67 -9.43
N SER A 302 14.05 -3.06 -10.20
CA SER A 302 14.47 -3.61 -11.49
C SER A 302 15.06 -5.01 -11.37
N VAL A 303 15.80 -5.30 -10.29
CA VAL A 303 16.38 -6.63 -10.03
C VAL A 303 15.28 -7.63 -9.67
N MET A 304 14.38 -7.26 -8.76
CA MET A 304 13.34 -8.17 -8.26
C MET A 304 12.26 -8.49 -9.29
N THR A 305 12.01 -7.61 -10.26
CA THR A 305 11.00 -7.84 -11.30
C THR A 305 11.54 -8.53 -12.55
N THR A 306 12.87 -8.65 -12.72
CA THR A 306 13.46 -9.43 -13.83
C THR A 306 13.46 -10.94 -13.59
N GLU A 307 13.24 -11.38 -12.35
CA GLU A 307 13.32 -12.79 -11.92
C GLU A 307 11.93 -13.45 -11.76
N ALA A 308 10.85 -12.78 -12.19
CA ALA A 308 9.46 -13.23 -12.07
C ALA A 308 8.84 -13.62 -13.43
#